data_AF-A0A6J6D6X5-F1
#
_entry.id   AF-A0A6J6D6X5-F1
#
_cell.length_a   1.000
_cell.length_b   1.000
_cell.length_c   1.000
_cell.angle_alpha   90.00
_cell.angle_beta   90.00
_cell.angle_gamma   90.00
#
_symmetry.space_group_name_H-M   'P 1'
#
loop_
_entity.id
_entity.type
_entity.pdbx_description
1 polymer ?
#
loop_
_entity_poly.entity_id
_entity_poly.type
_entity_poly.pdbx_seq_one_letter_code
_entity_poly.pdbx_strand_id
1 'polypeptide(L)'
;MVKAIDGVPVYFNFPSRDQATGLFQYETGCQVLSGEQALAFARSRHFEISRDNMKTWQEDPTSDFGRVTRQQQFIRAALKKAVAQGVRNPFVLKEFLEIAQKNVTLDTEFKIQDLVDLGSQFRTFDPDSLVSFTPVATGTFKGAASVLELNVAASQPMFDVFRGLRPIPSPNEAPDLSFLTTTTTVASTSSTVRSGATSSTMATTSTTQPITTTTLSEFIPQVPEGQTCG
;
A
#
# COMPACT_ATOMS: atom_id res chain seq x y z
N MET A 1 -12.64 -13.31 -9.53
CA MET A 1 -12.67 -13.07 -8.06
C MET A 1 -13.21 -11.70 -7.69
N VAL A 2 -12.57 -10.59 -8.07
CA VAL A 2 -13.08 -9.24 -7.77
C VAL A 2 -14.52 -9.04 -8.26
N LYS A 3 -14.83 -9.48 -9.49
CA LYS A 3 -16.20 -9.45 -10.01
C LYS A 3 -17.20 -10.27 -9.19
N ALA A 4 -16.77 -11.33 -8.50
CA ALA A 4 -17.64 -12.19 -7.71
C ALA A 4 -18.06 -11.58 -6.36
N ILE A 5 -17.39 -10.50 -5.95
CA ILE A 5 -17.74 -9.71 -4.77
C ILE A 5 -18.22 -8.31 -5.17
N ASP A 6 -18.65 -8.13 -6.42
CA ASP A 6 -19.12 -6.86 -6.99
C ASP A 6 -18.11 -5.71 -6.87
N GLY A 7 -16.83 -6.01 -7.13
CA GLY A 7 -15.76 -5.03 -7.11
C GLY A 7 -15.11 -4.88 -5.74
N VAL A 8 -14.10 -4.02 -5.65
CA VAL A 8 -13.41 -3.72 -4.38
C VAL A 8 -13.45 -2.22 -4.11
N PRO A 9 -13.97 -1.78 -2.97
CA PRO A 9 -14.00 -0.38 -2.61
C PRO A 9 -12.59 0.11 -2.25
N VAL A 10 -12.16 1.23 -2.85
CA VAL A 10 -10.89 1.89 -2.57
C VAL A 10 -11.13 3.39 -2.50
N TYR A 11 -10.59 4.05 -1.47
CA TYR A 11 -10.73 5.49 -1.29
C TYR A 11 -9.56 6.23 -1.93
N PHE A 12 -9.81 7.02 -2.97
CA PHE A 12 -8.79 7.82 -3.63
C PHE A 12 -8.77 9.25 -3.08
N ASN A 13 -7.69 9.62 -2.39
CA ASN A 13 -7.49 10.97 -1.86
C ASN A 13 -7.36 12.02 -2.96
N PHE A 14 -6.79 11.62 -4.10
CA PHE A 14 -6.52 12.47 -5.26
C PHE A 14 -6.81 11.70 -6.55
N PRO A 15 -7.06 12.39 -7.68
CA PRO A 15 -7.02 11.77 -9.00
C PRO A 15 -5.71 11.00 -9.14
N SER A 16 -5.82 9.72 -9.46
CA SER A 16 -4.74 8.75 -9.42
C SER A 16 -4.65 7.98 -10.74
N ARG A 17 -3.44 7.65 -11.17
CA ARG A 17 -3.22 6.84 -12.36
C ARG A 17 -1.95 6.02 -12.29
N ASP A 18 -1.80 5.07 -13.19
CA ASP A 18 -0.53 4.42 -13.52
C ASP A 18 -0.60 4.00 -14.98
N GLN A 19 0.14 4.71 -15.82
CA GLN A 19 0.12 4.52 -17.27
C GLN A 19 0.63 3.13 -17.69
N ALA A 20 1.55 2.54 -16.91
CA ALA A 20 2.13 1.24 -17.22
C ALA A 20 1.13 0.09 -17.00
N THR A 21 0.21 0.26 -16.05
CA THR A 21 -0.84 -0.73 -15.75
C THR A 21 -2.19 -0.42 -16.40
N GLY A 22 -2.39 0.81 -16.87
CA GLY A 22 -3.69 1.28 -17.38
C GLY A 22 -4.67 1.68 -16.27
N LEU A 23 -4.19 1.96 -15.06
CA LEU A 23 -5.03 2.50 -14.00
C LEU A 23 -5.32 3.98 -14.29
N PHE A 24 -6.60 4.35 -14.35
CA PHE A 24 -7.03 5.75 -14.50
C PHE A 24 -8.25 6.00 -13.61
N GLN A 25 -8.02 6.59 -12.43
CA GLN A 25 -9.05 6.94 -11.46
C GLN A 25 -9.04 8.44 -11.19
N TYR A 26 -9.83 9.17 -11.96
CA TYR A 26 -9.86 10.64 -11.88
C TYR A 26 -10.86 11.16 -10.85
N GLU A 27 -11.81 10.33 -10.44
CA GLU A 27 -12.73 10.64 -9.36
C GLU A 27 -12.09 10.33 -8.01
N THR A 28 -12.22 11.27 -7.08
CA THR A 28 -11.78 11.11 -5.69
C THR A 28 -12.87 10.48 -4.83
N GLY A 29 -12.52 10.16 -3.59
CA GLY A 29 -13.44 9.53 -2.64
C GLY A 29 -13.53 8.02 -2.80
N CYS A 30 -14.59 7.43 -2.27
CA CYS A 30 -14.78 5.99 -2.29
C CYS A 30 -15.24 5.52 -3.68
N GLN A 31 -14.41 4.72 -4.34
CA GLN A 31 -14.64 4.20 -5.67
C GLN A 31 -14.65 2.67 -5.64
N VAL A 32 -15.61 2.04 -6.31
CA VAL A 32 -15.66 0.58 -6.42
C VAL A 32 -14.93 0.15 -7.69
N LEU A 33 -13.75 -0.44 -7.50
CA LEU A 33 -12.91 -0.89 -8.61
C LEU A 33 -13.49 -2.16 -9.23
N SER A 34 -13.67 -2.16 -10.55
CA SER A 34 -13.94 -3.37 -11.35
C SER A 34 -12.78 -4.36 -11.29
N GLY A 35 -12.95 -5.57 -11.85
CA GLY A 35 -11.87 -6.56 -11.87
C GLY A 35 -10.60 -6.09 -12.57
N GLU A 36 -10.76 -5.40 -13.69
CA GLU A 36 -9.66 -4.84 -14.50
C GLU A 36 -9.00 -3.67 -13.78
N GLN A 37 -9.80 -2.74 -13.23
CA GLN A 37 -9.29 -1.60 -12.47
C GLN A 37 -8.58 -2.04 -11.19
N ALA A 38 -9.13 -3.03 -10.48
CA ALA A 38 -8.53 -3.63 -9.29
C ALA A 38 -7.19 -4.30 -9.61
N LEU A 39 -7.12 -5.01 -10.75
CA LEU A 39 -5.87 -5.63 -11.20
C LEU A 39 -4.82 -4.56 -11.56
N ALA A 40 -5.22 -3.50 -12.28
CA ALA A 40 -4.32 -2.39 -12.59
C ALA A 40 -3.81 -1.71 -11.30
N PHE A 41 -4.71 -1.45 -10.35
CA PHE A 41 -4.39 -0.91 -9.04
C PHE A 41 -3.39 -1.78 -8.26
N ALA A 42 -3.66 -3.08 -8.13
CA ALA A 42 -2.80 -4.02 -7.40
C ALA A 42 -1.42 -4.20 -8.05
N ARG A 43 -1.29 -3.95 -9.36
CA ARG A 43 -0.03 -4.05 -10.11
C ARG A 43 0.76 -2.74 -10.16
N SER A 44 0.18 -1.65 -9.69
CA SER A 44 0.73 -0.31 -9.90
C SER A 44 2.09 -0.13 -9.20
N ARG A 45 3.11 0.10 -10.03
CA ARG A 45 4.51 0.37 -9.65
C ARG A 45 4.86 1.84 -9.79
N HIS A 46 4.18 2.52 -10.69
CA HIS A 46 4.39 3.91 -11.08
C HIS A 46 3.09 4.67 -10.78
N PHE A 47 2.67 4.57 -9.53
CA PHE A 47 1.42 5.17 -9.08
C PHE A 47 1.59 6.68 -9.03
N GLU A 48 0.79 7.42 -9.79
CA GLU A 48 0.84 8.87 -9.85
C GLU A 48 -0.43 9.47 -9.24
N ILE A 49 -0.29 10.60 -8.55
CA ILE A 49 -1.41 11.42 -8.09
C ILE A 49 -1.34 12.82 -8.68
N SER A 50 -2.48 13.50 -8.76
CA SER A 50 -2.55 14.91 -9.15
C SER A 50 -3.23 15.76 -8.08
N ARG A 51 -2.65 16.94 -7.79
CA ARG A 51 -3.14 17.88 -6.76
C ARG A 51 -3.73 19.15 -7.35
N ASP A 52 -3.58 19.36 -8.64
CA ASP A 52 -3.82 20.62 -9.34
C ASP A 52 -4.83 20.45 -10.48
N ASN A 53 -5.88 19.67 -10.22
CA ASN A 53 -6.92 19.31 -11.19
C ASN A 53 -6.35 18.65 -12.45
N MET A 54 -5.51 17.62 -12.27
CA MET A 54 -4.95 16.78 -13.34
C MET A 54 -3.96 17.47 -14.28
N LYS A 55 -3.44 18.64 -13.91
CA LYS A 55 -2.45 19.38 -14.73
C LYS A 55 -1.04 18.81 -14.57
N THR A 56 -0.66 18.45 -13.35
CA THR A 56 0.61 17.80 -13.04
C THR A 56 0.36 16.48 -12.33
N TRP A 57 1.29 15.55 -12.53
CA TRP A 57 1.26 14.21 -11.98
C TRP A 57 2.56 13.97 -11.24
N GLN A 58 2.45 13.54 -9.99
CA GLN A 58 3.58 13.20 -9.14
C GLN A 58 3.57 11.70 -8.93
N GLU A 59 4.67 11.03 -9.26
CA GLU A 59 4.85 9.61 -9.04
C GLU A 59 5.19 9.30 -7.57
N ASP A 60 4.65 8.20 -7.06
CA ASP A 60 5.00 7.56 -5.80
C ASP A 60 6.45 7.05 -5.86
N PRO A 61 7.39 7.66 -5.10
CA PRO A 61 8.79 7.30 -5.18
C PRO A 61 9.13 5.95 -4.54
N THR A 62 8.16 5.27 -3.90
CA THR A 62 8.40 4.03 -3.14
C THR A 62 8.30 2.76 -3.99
N SER A 63 7.81 2.88 -5.22
CA SER A 63 7.75 1.81 -6.22
C SER A 63 7.18 0.48 -5.68
N ASP A 64 8.00 -0.57 -5.56
CA ASP A 64 7.58 -1.88 -5.05
C ASP A 64 7.05 -1.82 -3.60
N PHE A 65 7.60 -0.97 -2.74
CA PHE A 65 7.13 -0.84 -1.35
C PHE A 65 5.73 -0.22 -1.30
N GLY A 66 5.48 0.85 -2.06
CA GLY A 66 4.15 1.43 -2.20
C GLY A 66 3.14 0.44 -2.77
N ARG A 67 3.55 -0.37 -3.76
CA ARG A 67 2.70 -1.44 -4.30
C ARG A 67 2.34 -2.46 -3.23
N VAL A 68 3.29 -2.97 -2.45
CA VAL A 68 3.01 -3.94 -1.37
C VAL A 68 2.01 -3.36 -0.37
N THR A 69 2.19 -2.08 0.02
CA THR A 69 1.25 -1.39 0.91
C THR A 69 -0.15 -1.30 0.30
N ARG A 70 -0.28 -0.91 -0.97
CA ARG A 70 -1.57 -0.87 -1.69
C ARG A 70 -2.20 -2.26 -1.84
N GLN A 71 -1.41 -3.30 -2.07
CA GLN A 71 -1.89 -4.68 -2.13
C GLN A 71 -2.45 -5.16 -0.79
N GLN A 72 -1.80 -4.83 0.33
CA GLN A 72 -2.31 -5.15 1.66
C GLN A 72 -3.63 -4.43 1.94
N GLN A 73 -3.74 -3.15 1.58
CA GLN A 73 -4.99 -2.39 1.69
C GLN A 73 -6.09 -2.99 0.80
N PHE A 74 -5.74 -3.37 -0.42
CA PHE A 74 -6.65 -4.03 -1.34
C PHE A 74 -7.19 -5.35 -0.79
N ILE A 75 -6.33 -6.19 -0.20
CA ILE A 75 -6.75 -7.46 0.42
C ILE A 75 -7.70 -7.18 1.60
N ARG A 76 -7.39 -6.20 2.46
CA ARG A 76 -8.28 -5.80 3.56
C ARG A 76 -9.65 -5.33 3.05
N ALA A 77 -9.68 -4.47 2.03
CA ALA A 77 -10.91 -3.98 1.42
C ALA A 77 -11.72 -5.10 0.75
N ALA A 78 -11.06 -6.02 0.05
CA ALA A 78 -11.71 -7.19 -0.55
C ALA A 78 -12.32 -8.12 0.52
N LEU A 79 -11.63 -8.33 1.65
CA LEU A 79 -12.15 -9.09 2.79
C LEU A 79 -13.38 -8.41 3.41
N LYS A 80 -13.31 -7.10 3.65
CA LYS A 80 -14.46 -6.30 4.13
C LYS A 80 -15.66 -6.44 3.20
N LYS A 81 -15.44 -6.26 1.90
CA LYS A 81 -16.48 -6.38 0.89
C LYS A 81 -17.07 -7.80 0.85
N ALA A 82 -16.25 -8.84 0.87
CA ALA A 82 -16.72 -10.22 0.90
C ALA A 82 -17.57 -10.49 2.15
N VAL A 83 -17.13 -10.02 3.32
CA VAL A 83 -17.89 -10.11 4.57
C VAL A 83 -19.24 -9.40 4.46
N ALA A 84 -19.26 -8.18 3.89
CA ALA A 84 -20.49 -7.43 3.65
C ALA A 84 -21.43 -8.10 2.63
N GLN A 85 -20.87 -8.86 1.67
CA GLN A 85 -21.63 -9.72 0.74
C GLN A 85 -22.11 -11.03 1.38
N GLY A 86 -21.83 -11.25 2.66
CA GLY A 86 -22.40 -12.38 3.41
C GLY A 86 -21.63 -13.68 3.29
N VAL A 87 -20.32 -13.67 2.94
CA VAL A 87 -19.48 -14.89 2.95
C VAL A 87 -19.36 -15.55 4.33
N ARG A 88 -19.89 -14.93 5.40
CA ARG A 88 -20.07 -15.57 6.71
C ARG A 88 -21.19 -16.63 6.72
N ASN A 89 -22.09 -16.62 5.74
CA ASN A 89 -23.07 -17.66 5.51
C ASN A 89 -22.41 -18.84 4.78
N PRO A 90 -22.51 -20.08 5.29
CA PRO A 90 -21.83 -21.24 4.70
C PRO A 90 -22.25 -21.55 3.25
N PHE A 91 -23.49 -21.22 2.86
CA PHE A 91 -23.95 -21.41 1.49
C PHE A 91 -23.29 -20.40 0.53
N VAL A 92 -23.22 -19.13 0.93
CA VAL A 92 -22.55 -18.06 0.16
C VAL A 92 -21.05 -18.32 0.08
N LEU A 93 -20.44 -18.77 1.18
CA LEU A 93 -19.03 -19.15 1.21
C LEU A 93 -18.73 -20.27 0.20
N LYS A 94 -19.55 -21.32 0.17
CA LYS A 94 -19.38 -22.44 -0.76
C LYS A 94 -19.46 -21.98 -2.21
N GLU A 95 -20.46 -21.17 -2.57
CA GLU A 95 -20.60 -20.62 -3.91
C GLU A 95 -19.39 -19.75 -4.31
N PHE A 96 -18.94 -18.88 -3.39
CA PHE A 96 -17.76 -18.06 -3.61
C PHE A 96 -16.49 -18.91 -3.83
N LEU A 97 -16.29 -19.97 -3.05
CA LEU A 97 -15.16 -20.88 -3.17
C LEU A 97 -15.18 -21.69 -4.48
N GLU A 98 -16.37 -22.08 -4.96
CA GLU A 98 -16.52 -22.73 -6.27
C GLU A 98 -16.13 -21.80 -7.43
N ILE A 99 -16.43 -20.50 -7.31
CA ILE A 99 -15.94 -19.49 -8.27
C ILE A 99 -14.41 -19.33 -8.13
N ALA A 100 -13.89 -19.32 -6.91
CA ALA A 100 -12.46 -19.22 -6.64
C ALA A 100 -11.67 -20.34 -7.29
N GLN A 101 -12.10 -21.58 -7.10
CA GLN A 101 -11.43 -22.76 -7.64
C GLN A 101 -11.32 -22.73 -9.18
N LYS A 102 -12.32 -22.17 -9.87
CA LYS A 102 -12.29 -22.06 -11.34
C LYS A 102 -11.30 -21.01 -11.85
N ASN A 103 -10.86 -20.10 -10.99
CA ASN A 103 -10.05 -18.93 -11.35
C ASN A 103 -8.70 -18.88 -10.64
N VAL A 104 -8.40 -19.84 -9.76
CA VAL A 104 -7.17 -19.93 -8.98
C VAL A 104 -6.66 -21.36 -9.06
N THR A 105 -5.36 -21.50 -9.30
CA THR A 105 -4.70 -22.81 -9.25
C THR A 105 -4.46 -23.18 -7.80
N LEU A 106 -5.03 -24.32 -7.37
CA LEU A 106 -4.75 -24.91 -6.06
C LEU A 106 -3.62 -25.94 -6.18
N ASP A 107 -2.83 -26.07 -5.12
CA ASP A 107 -1.87 -27.16 -5.01
C ASP A 107 -2.58 -28.52 -4.98
N THR A 108 -1.89 -29.58 -5.41
CA THR A 108 -2.45 -30.93 -5.47
C THR A 108 -2.88 -31.49 -4.12
N GLU A 109 -2.28 -31.04 -3.02
CA GLU A 109 -2.63 -31.48 -1.67
C GLU A 109 -3.76 -30.65 -1.04
N PHE A 110 -4.12 -29.52 -1.66
CA PHE A 110 -5.07 -28.57 -1.09
C PHE A 110 -6.50 -28.81 -1.62
N LYS A 111 -7.38 -29.30 -0.74
CA LYS A 111 -8.75 -29.69 -1.08
C LYS A 111 -9.73 -28.53 -0.87
N ILE A 112 -10.88 -28.62 -1.55
CA ILE A 112 -11.98 -27.66 -1.33
C ILE A 112 -12.49 -27.68 0.10
N GLN A 113 -12.46 -28.84 0.76
CA GLN A 113 -12.83 -28.93 2.18
C GLN A 113 -11.91 -28.09 3.06
N ASP A 114 -10.60 -28.07 2.78
CA ASP A 114 -9.63 -27.26 3.54
C ASP A 114 -9.95 -25.75 3.40
N LEU A 115 -10.42 -25.31 2.22
CA LEU A 115 -10.89 -23.94 2.00
C LEU A 115 -12.18 -23.62 2.77
N VAL A 116 -13.11 -24.56 2.85
CA VAL A 116 -14.36 -24.41 3.63
C VAL A 116 -14.04 -24.34 5.13
N ASP A 117 -13.15 -25.20 5.61
CA ASP A 117 -12.73 -25.25 7.01
C ASP A 117 -11.96 -23.98 7.40
N LEU A 118 -11.09 -23.49 6.51
CA LEU A 118 -10.42 -22.21 6.68
C LEU A 118 -11.41 -21.05 6.71
N GLY A 119 -12.31 -20.95 5.74
CA GLY A 119 -13.34 -19.90 5.72
C GLY A 119 -14.24 -19.92 6.95
N SER A 120 -14.55 -21.11 7.47
CA SER A 120 -15.32 -21.29 8.70
C SER A 120 -14.58 -20.79 9.94
N GLN A 121 -13.25 -20.98 10.03
CA GLN A 121 -12.42 -20.41 11.11
C GLN A 121 -12.42 -18.88 11.09
N PHE A 122 -12.50 -18.28 9.90
CA PHE A 122 -12.56 -16.83 9.72
C PHE A 122 -13.98 -16.24 9.82
N ARG A 123 -15.01 -17.05 10.13
CA ARG A 123 -16.41 -16.59 10.15
C ARG A 123 -16.64 -15.41 11.09
N THR A 124 -15.97 -15.38 12.24
CA THR A 124 -16.06 -14.29 13.22
C THR A 124 -14.91 -13.29 13.13
N PHE A 125 -14.02 -13.44 12.15
CA PHE A 125 -12.88 -12.56 11.97
C PHE A 125 -13.37 -11.15 11.60
N ASP A 126 -12.78 -10.15 12.24
CA ASP A 126 -12.96 -8.75 11.88
C ASP A 126 -11.86 -8.33 10.89
N PRO A 127 -12.18 -7.97 9.64
CA PRO A 127 -11.19 -7.49 8.69
C PRO A 127 -10.37 -6.28 9.17
N ASP A 128 -10.91 -5.45 10.07
CA ASP A 128 -10.16 -4.34 10.67
C ASP A 128 -9.08 -4.81 11.64
N SER A 129 -9.21 -6.04 12.16
CA SER A 129 -8.18 -6.67 12.99
C SER A 129 -7.08 -7.38 12.19
N LEU A 130 -7.11 -7.32 10.85
CA LEU A 130 -6.07 -7.91 10.02
C LEU A 130 -4.75 -7.19 10.24
N VAL A 131 -3.76 -7.92 10.75
CA VAL A 131 -2.37 -7.44 10.84
C VAL A 131 -1.62 -7.88 9.60
N SER A 132 -0.95 -6.93 8.95
CA SER A 132 -0.13 -7.18 7.76
C SER A 132 1.33 -7.03 8.10
N PHE A 133 2.17 -7.86 7.49
CA PHE A 133 3.62 -7.80 7.63
C PHE A 133 4.29 -7.68 6.26
N THR A 134 5.38 -6.90 6.22
CA THR A 134 6.29 -6.85 5.08
C THR A 134 7.71 -7.06 5.61
N PRO A 135 8.48 -8.02 5.07
CA PRO A 135 9.88 -8.14 5.43
C PRO A 135 10.64 -6.85 5.13
N VAL A 136 11.55 -6.46 6.02
CA VAL A 136 12.41 -5.32 5.81
C VAL A 136 13.38 -5.64 4.68
N ALA A 137 13.38 -4.82 3.64
CA ALA A 137 14.27 -4.97 2.51
C ALA A 137 14.82 -3.60 2.07
N THR A 138 15.92 -3.61 1.34
CA THR A 138 16.54 -2.40 0.78
C THR A 138 16.67 -2.56 -0.73
N GLY A 139 16.28 -1.51 -1.47
CA GLY A 139 16.51 -1.45 -2.91
C GLY A 139 18.01 -1.35 -3.19
N THR A 140 18.52 -2.21 -4.06
CA THR A 140 19.92 -2.21 -4.49
C THR A 140 20.03 -2.67 -5.94
N PHE A 141 21.20 -2.46 -6.55
CA PHE A 141 21.49 -2.95 -7.88
C PHE A 141 22.45 -4.14 -7.82
N LYS A 142 22.10 -5.24 -8.49
CA LYS A 142 23.00 -6.37 -8.75
C LYS A 142 23.29 -6.43 -10.25
N GLY A 143 24.42 -5.85 -10.64
CA GLY A 143 24.70 -5.57 -12.05
C GLY A 143 23.72 -4.54 -12.60
N ALA A 144 23.06 -4.86 -13.72
CA ALA A 144 22.02 -4.00 -14.32
C ALA A 144 20.61 -4.22 -13.72
N ALA A 145 20.45 -5.18 -12.81
CA ALA A 145 19.14 -5.50 -12.23
C ALA A 145 18.87 -4.68 -10.97
N SER A 146 17.72 -4.03 -10.91
CA SER A 146 17.15 -3.50 -9.65
C SER A 146 16.55 -4.66 -8.85
N VAL A 147 16.96 -4.80 -7.60
CA VAL A 147 16.51 -5.88 -6.70
C VAL A 147 16.19 -5.35 -5.32
N LEU A 148 15.34 -6.08 -4.59
CA LEU A 148 15.13 -5.88 -3.17
C LEU A 148 15.95 -6.91 -2.39
N GLU A 149 16.92 -6.44 -1.61
CA GLU A 149 17.72 -7.29 -0.74
C GLU A 149 17.08 -7.37 0.64
N LEU A 150 16.71 -8.60 1.04
CA LEU A 150 16.09 -8.88 2.34
C LEU A 150 17.08 -8.59 3.47
N ASN A 151 16.67 -7.74 4.41
CA ASN A 151 17.36 -7.57 5.68
C ASN A 151 16.80 -8.59 6.68
N VAL A 152 17.47 -9.74 6.78
CA VAL A 152 17.04 -10.84 7.66
C VAL A 152 17.03 -10.41 9.14
N ALA A 153 18.07 -9.70 9.59
CA ALA A 153 18.20 -9.29 10.97
C ALA A 153 17.07 -8.33 11.38
N ALA A 154 16.77 -7.33 10.54
CA ALA A 154 15.68 -6.39 10.78
C ALA A 154 14.29 -7.03 10.62
N SER A 155 14.18 -8.11 9.84
CA SER A 155 12.92 -8.87 9.66
C SER A 155 12.67 -9.92 10.74
N GLN A 156 13.64 -10.16 11.63
CA GLN A 156 13.53 -11.14 12.71
C GLN A 156 12.28 -10.92 13.60
N PRO A 157 11.95 -9.67 14.02
CA PRO A 157 10.63 -9.26 14.53
C PRO A 157 9.45 -10.06 13.99
N MET A 158 9.21 -9.91 12.70
CA MET A 158 8.15 -10.56 11.96
C MET A 158 8.33 -12.09 11.89
N PHE A 159 9.53 -12.59 11.61
CA PHE A 159 9.74 -14.04 11.48
C PHE A 159 9.41 -14.81 12.75
N ASP A 160 9.71 -14.26 13.92
CA ASP A 160 9.40 -14.93 15.18
C ASP A 160 7.90 -14.98 15.49
N VAL A 161 7.09 -14.06 14.94
CA VAL A 161 5.63 -14.17 14.99
C VAL A 161 5.19 -15.41 14.24
N PHE A 162 5.66 -15.60 13.01
CA PHE A 162 5.32 -16.76 12.18
C PHE A 162 5.90 -18.09 12.69
N ARG A 163 6.98 -18.05 13.49
CA ARG A 163 7.51 -19.23 14.19
C ARG A 163 6.79 -19.54 15.52
N GLY A 164 5.83 -18.71 15.94
CA GLY A 164 5.13 -18.86 17.21
C GLY A 164 5.98 -18.48 18.43
N LEU A 165 7.10 -17.78 18.23
CA LEU A 165 8.00 -17.31 19.28
C LEU A 165 7.62 -15.92 19.80
N ARG A 166 6.74 -15.19 19.08
CA ARG A 166 6.14 -13.92 19.50
C ARG A 166 4.64 -13.91 19.23
N PRO A 167 3.84 -13.19 20.04
CA PRO A 167 2.44 -12.97 19.74
C PRO A 167 2.28 -12.07 18.50
N ILE A 168 1.12 -12.18 17.85
CA ILE A 168 0.71 -11.22 16.81
C ILE A 168 0.45 -9.87 17.52
N PRO A 169 1.03 -8.75 17.05
CA PRO A 169 0.81 -7.44 17.63
C PRO A 169 -0.65 -7.01 17.47
N SER A 170 -1.08 -6.04 18.27
CA SER A 170 -2.44 -5.50 18.15
C SER A 170 -2.56 -4.66 16.87
N PRO A 171 -3.69 -4.70 16.14
CA PRO A 171 -3.92 -3.89 14.94
C PRO A 171 -3.75 -2.37 15.15
N ASN A 172 -3.93 -1.90 16.39
CA ASN A 172 -3.78 -0.49 16.78
C ASN A 172 -2.33 -0.11 17.17
N GLU A 173 -1.41 -1.06 17.15
CA GLU A 173 0.03 -0.78 17.19
C GLU A 173 0.39 -0.28 15.79
N ALA A 174 0.55 1.04 15.65
CA ALA A 174 0.66 1.71 14.35
C ALA A 174 1.60 0.95 13.41
N PRO A 175 1.23 0.71 12.13
CA PRO A 175 2.15 0.11 11.18
C PRO A 175 3.39 0.99 11.14
N ASP A 176 4.54 0.40 11.44
CA ASP A 176 5.82 1.10 11.40
C ASP A 176 6.15 1.43 9.94
N LEU A 177 5.62 2.54 9.44
CA LEU A 177 5.89 3.06 8.10
C LEU A 177 7.29 3.69 7.99
N SER A 178 8.17 3.49 8.97
CA SER A 178 9.55 3.99 8.93
C SER A 178 10.27 3.58 7.64
N PHE A 179 9.93 2.42 7.08
CA PHE A 179 10.48 1.92 5.81
C PHE A 179 10.07 2.72 4.57
N LEU A 180 9.02 3.55 4.62
CA LEU A 180 8.64 4.43 3.50
C LEU A 180 9.46 5.73 3.49
N THR A 181 10.17 6.04 4.57
CA THR A 181 10.92 7.30 4.70
C THR A 181 12.25 7.23 3.97
N THR A 182 12.25 7.47 2.65
CA THR A 182 13.51 7.71 1.92
C THR A 182 14.04 9.09 2.30
N THR A 183 14.96 9.17 3.26
CA THR A 183 15.72 10.42 3.51
C THR A 183 16.61 10.70 2.31
N THR A 184 16.14 11.54 1.39
CA THR A 184 17.00 12.08 0.33
C THR A 184 17.81 13.22 0.94
N THR A 185 19.04 12.92 1.36
CA THR A 185 19.98 13.95 1.80
C THR A 185 20.45 14.73 0.57
N VAL A 186 19.78 15.85 0.26
CA VAL A 186 20.29 16.78 -0.75
C VAL A 186 21.46 17.52 -0.14
N ALA A 187 22.69 17.13 -0.52
CA ALA A 187 23.90 17.84 -0.13
C ALA A 187 23.86 19.27 -0.71
N SER A 188 23.69 20.25 0.16
CA SER A 188 23.82 21.67 -0.18
C SER A 188 25.29 21.96 -0.47
N THR A 189 25.60 22.14 -1.75
CA THR A 189 26.93 22.60 -2.18
C THR A 189 27.02 24.10 -1.91
N SER A 190 27.70 24.48 -0.81
CA SER A 190 27.97 25.89 -0.51
C SER A 190 29.05 26.42 -1.45
N SER A 191 28.68 27.21 -2.46
CA SER A 191 29.64 27.98 -3.26
C SER A 191 30.06 29.24 -2.49
N THR A 192 31.32 29.29 -2.03
CA THR A 192 31.90 30.47 -1.38
C THR A 192 32.34 31.48 -2.43
N VAL A 193 31.68 32.65 -2.50
CA VAL A 193 32.17 33.80 -3.26
C VAL A 193 33.02 34.67 -2.31
N ARG A 194 34.33 34.78 -2.59
CA ARG A 194 35.23 35.73 -1.90
C ARG A 194 35.08 37.11 -2.53
N SER A 195 34.74 38.13 -1.73
CA SER A 195 35.00 39.54 -2.06
C SER A 195 35.44 40.31 -0.81
N GLY A 196 36.43 41.18 -1.00
CA GLY A 196 37.14 41.89 0.05
C GLY A 196 36.40 43.07 0.68
N ALA A 197 36.78 43.33 1.94
CA ALA A 197 36.77 44.58 2.70
C ALA A 197 35.74 45.67 2.36
N THR A 198 34.73 45.84 3.23
CA THR A 198 34.57 47.02 4.12
C THR A 198 33.30 46.89 4.98
N SER A 199 33.37 47.37 6.22
CA SER A 199 32.34 47.27 7.26
C SER A 199 30.98 47.83 6.85
N SER A 200 29.95 46.99 6.86
CA SER A 200 28.59 47.37 7.24
C SER A 200 27.77 46.13 7.61
N THR A 201 27.01 46.23 8.70
CA THR A 201 26.18 45.17 9.27
C THR A 201 25.08 44.76 8.28
N MET A 202 25.18 43.58 7.66
CA MET A 202 24.10 43.02 6.83
C MET A 202 23.28 42.01 7.62
N ALA A 203 21.99 42.30 7.77
CA ALA A 203 20.99 41.35 8.22
C ALA A 203 20.90 40.19 7.23
N THR A 204 21.08 38.96 7.71
CA THR A 204 20.87 37.74 6.93
C THR A 204 19.37 37.44 6.89
N THR A 205 18.67 37.89 5.85
CA THR A 205 17.29 37.46 5.60
C THR A 205 17.33 36.03 5.06
N SER A 206 17.11 35.06 5.93
CA SER A 206 16.85 33.68 5.52
C SER A 206 15.41 33.60 5.02
N THR A 207 15.22 33.57 3.69
CA THR A 207 13.92 33.23 3.10
C THR A 207 13.69 31.74 3.30
N THR A 208 12.97 31.39 4.36
CA THR A 208 12.46 30.03 4.56
C THR A 208 11.37 29.78 3.53
N GLN A 209 11.68 29.11 2.42
CA GLN A 209 10.63 28.56 1.58
C GLN A 209 9.92 27.44 2.34
N PRO A 210 8.57 27.38 2.33
CA PRO A 210 7.85 26.28 2.93
C PRO A 210 8.22 25.00 2.21
N ILE A 211 8.91 24.11 2.92
CA ILE A 211 9.23 22.76 2.47
C ILE A 211 7.87 22.05 2.38
N THR A 212 7.39 21.78 1.17
CA THR A 212 6.22 20.93 0.99
C THR A 212 6.67 19.51 1.35
N THR A 213 6.47 19.13 2.61
CA THR A 213 6.62 17.75 3.05
C THR A 213 5.51 16.95 2.35
N THR A 214 5.76 16.47 1.13
CA THR A 214 4.93 15.44 0.52
C THR A 214 5.08 14.20 1.40
N THR A 215 4.09 13.97 2.25
CA THR A 215 4.11 12.80 3.14
C THR A 215 3.81 11.58 2.27
N LEU A 216 4.72 10.60 2.28
CA LEU A 216 4.61 9.37 1.47
C LEU A 216 3.30 8.61 1.70
N SER A 217 2.63 8.87 2.82
CA SER A 217 1.28 8.41 3.13
C SER A 217 0.22 8.83 2.11
N GLU A 218 0.39 9.95 1.40
CA GLU A 218 -0.61 10.48 0.47
C GLU A 218 -0.72 9.65 -0.83
N PHE A 219 0.28 8.83 -1.15
CA PHE A 219 0.26 7.89 -2.27
C PHE A 219 -0.41 6.55 -1.92
N ILE A 220 -0.79 6.39 -0.66
CA ILE A 220 -1.54 5.23 -0.18
C ILE A 220 -3.00 5.66 -0.03
N PRO A 221 -3.91 5.13 -0.86
CA PRO A 221 -5.36 5.31 -0.69
C PRO A 221 -5.79 4.97 0.72
N GLN A 222 -6.28 5.93 1.49
CA GLN A 222 -6.72 5.75 2.87
C GLN A 222 -8.07 6.41 3.11
N VAL A 223 -8.98 5.68 3.74
CA VAL A 223 -10.28 6.20 4.17
C VAL A 223 -10.05 7.20 5.33
N PRO A 224 -10.62 8.41 5.28
CA PRO A 224 -10.53 9.35 6.40
C PRO A 224 -11.10 8.76 7.69
N GLU A 225 -10.56 9.20 8.82
CA GLU A 225 -11.03 8.75 10.14
C GLU A 225 -12.54 9.00 10.31
N GLY A 226 -13.27 8.00 10.79
CA GLY A 226 -14.73 8.05 10.95
C GLY A 226 -15.54 7.85 9.65
N GLN A 227 -14.90 7.65 8.50
CA GLN A 227 -15.56 7.25 7.26
C GLN A 227 -15.39 5.75 6.99
N THR A 228 -16.28 5.20 6.18
CA THR A 228 -16.17 3.83 5.67
C THR A 228 -16.20 3.86 4.15
N CYS A 229 -15.45 2.96 3.52
CA CYS A 229 -15.48 2.76 2.08
C CYS A 229 -15.78 1.28 1.84
N GLY A 230 -17.09 0.99 1.80
CA GLY A 230 -17.67 -0.34 1.57
C GLY A 230 -17.64 -1.29 2.76
#